data_AF-A0A703T9C1-F1
#
_entry.id   AF-A0A703T9C1-F1
#
_cell.length_a   1.000
_cell.length_b   1.000
_cell.length_c   1.000
_cell.angle_alpha   90.00
_cell.angle_beta   90.00
_cell.angle_gamma   90.00
#
_symmetry.space_group_name_H-M   'P 1'
#
loop_
_entity.id
_entity.type
_entity.pdbx_description
1 polymer ?
#
loop_
_entity_poly.entity_id
_entity_poly.type
_entity_poly.pdbx_seq_one_letter_code
_entity_poly.pdbx_strand_id
1 'polypeptide(L)'
;MKILVYGINYSPELTGIGKYTGEMVAWMAQEGHEVRVITAPPYYPQWKVGERYSAWRYRREEGEATVWRCPLYVPKQPSTLKRLLHLGSFALSSFFPLMAQRRWKPDRIIGVVPTLFCTPGMRLLATLSGARTVLHIQDYEVDAMLGLGMAGKGKRGSVARLATAFERSALRNVDNVSTISRSMMNKAREKGVAAEKILFFPNWSEVARFQDVNDADVTALRQQLGLPEGKKIVLYSGNIGEKQGLEKVIDAAERLRDRP
;
A
#
# COMPACT_ATOMS: atom_id res chain seq x y z
N MET A 1 -14.48 -17.07 9.22
CA MET A 1 -14.27 -15.91 10.15
C MET A 1 -14.72 -14.64 9.45
N LYS A 2 -15.06 -13.59 10.20
CA LYS A 2 -15.38 -12.25 9.72
C LYS A 2 -14.14 -11.36 9.69
N ILE A 3 -13.70 -10.97 8.50
CA ILE A 3 -12.49 -10.16 8.30
C ILE A 3 -12.88 -8.81 7.70
N LEU A 4 -12.51 -7.74 8.39
CA LEU A 4 -12.63 -6.38 7.86
C LEU A 4 -11.29 -5.90 7.32
N VAL A 5 -11.20 -5.63 6.03
CA VAL A 5 -10.05 -4.97 5.41
C VAL A 5 -10.35 -3.48 5.30
N TYR A 6 -9.40 -2.66 5.75
CA TYR A 6 -9.54 -1.21 5.82
C TYR A 6 -8.29 -0.53 5.27
N GLY A 7 -8.43 0.22 4.19
CA GLY A 7 -7.30 0.85 3.52
C GLY A 7 -7.78 1.78 2.42
N ILE A 8 -6.92 2.64 1.88
CA ILE A 8 -7.32 3.63 0.88
C ILE A 8 -7.24 3.07 -0.55
N ASN A 9 -6.43 2.03 -0.77
CA ASN A 9 -6.19 1.42 -2.07
C ASN A 9 -6.79 0.02 -2.12
N TYR A 10 -7.60 -0.23 -3.16
CA TYR A 10 -8.25 -1.51 -3.41
C TYR A 10 -8.55 -1.65 -4.91
N SER A 11 -8.80 -2.89 -5.36
CA SER A 11 -9.29 -3.17 -6.71
C SER A 11 -10.45 -2.24 -7.09
N PRO A 12 -10.53 -1.73 -8.34
CA PRO A 12 -9.79 -2.12 -9.54
C PRO A 12 -8.50 -1.32 -9.81
N GLU A 13 -7.86 -0.74 -8.79
CA GLU A 13 -6.53 -0.14 -8.98
C GLU A 13 -5.52 -1.22 -9.42
N LEU A 14 -4.94 -1.03 -10.60
CA LEU A 14 -4.16 -2.08 -11.29
C LEU A 14 -2.75 -2.28 -10.73
N THR A 15 -2.25 -1.37 -9.90
CA THR A 15 -0.85 -1.36 -9.48
C THR A 15 -0.70 -1.16 -7.98
N GLY A 16 0.43 -1.66 -7.46
CA GLY A 16 0.82 -1.48 -6.06
C GLY A 16 -0.21 -2.04 -5.07
N ILE A 17 -0.51 -1.23 -4.06
CA ILE A 17 -1.31 -1.61 -2.89
C ILE A 17 -2.72 -2.07 -3.26
N GLY A 18 -3.34 -1.40 -4.24
CA GLY A 18 -4.72 -1.70 -4.64
C GLY A 18 -4.86 -3.08 -5.27
N LYS A 19 -3.91 -3.47 -6.11
CA LYS A 19 -3.84 -4.82 -6.71
C LYS A 19 -3.73 -5.88 -5.61
N TYR A 20 -2.69 -5.80 -4.77
CA TYR A 20 -2.43 -6.81 -3.74
C TYR A 20 -3.54 -6.89 -2.70
N THR A 21 -4.15 -5.75 -2.34
CA THR A 21 -5.30 -5.76 -1.41
C THR A 21 -6.52 -6.42 -2.04
N GLY A 22 -6.76 -6.19 -3.34
CA GLY A 22 -7.82 -6.87 -4.10
C GLY A 22 -7.64 -8.39 -4.13
N GLU A 23 -6.45 -8.83 -4.54
CA GLU A 23 -6.10 -10.25 -4.62
C GLU A 23 -6.11 -10.93 -3.24
N MET A 24 -5.64 -10.25 -2.19
CA MET A 24 -5.71 -10.75 -0.80
C MET A 24 -7.16 -10.98 -0.36
N VAL A 25 -8.05 -10.04 -0.68
CA VAL A 25 -9.48 -10.13 -0.31
C VAL A 25 -10.16 -11.26 -1.06
N ALA A 26 -9.90 -11.38 -2.38
CA ALA A 26 -10.43 -12.47 -3.20
C ALA A 26 -9.98 -13.84 -2.66
N TRP A 27 -8.69 -13.99 -2.35
CA TRP A 27 -8.16 -15.21 -1.75
C TRP A 27 -8.81 -15.50 -0.38
N MET A 28 -8.92 -14.52 0.51
CA MET A 28 -9.60 -14.72 1.81
C MET A 28 -11.07 -15.15 1.64
N ALA A 29 -11.78 -14.59 0.67
CA ALA A 29 -13.16 -15.01 0.38
C ALA A 29 -13.22 -16.46 -0.13
N GLN A 30 -12.29 -16.85 -1.01
CA GLN A 30 -12.17 -18.21 -1.53
C GLN A 30 -11.85 -19.24 -0.44
N GLU A 31 -11.07 -18.85 0.57
CA GLU A 31 -10.80 -19.67 1.77
C GLU A 31 -12.00 -19.74 2.74
N GLY A 32 -13.17 -19.20 2.37
CA GLY A 32 -14.41 -19.30 3.15
C GLY A 32 -14.54 -18.26 4.27
N HIS A 33 -13.75 -17.18 4.25
CA HIS A 33 -13.95 -16.06 5.15
C HIS A 33 -15.05 -15.10 4.66
N GLU A 34 -15.82 -14.54 5.58
CA GLU A 34 -16.75 -13.45 5.27
C GLU A 34 -15.94 -12.15 5.29
N VAL A 35 -15.67 -11.58 4.11
CA VAL A 35 -14.80 -10.41 3.97
C VAL A 35 -15.61 -9.15 3.69
N ARG A 36 -15.28 -8.08 4.42
CA ARG A 36 -15.79 -6.73 4.20
C ARG A 36 -14.63 -5.79 3.96
N VAL A 37 -14.81 -4.83 3.06
CA VAL A 37 -13.76 -3.86 2.71
C VAL A 37 -14.28 -2.44 2.87
N ILE A 38 -13.53 -1.59 3.54
CA ILE A 38 -13.76 -0.14 3.57
C ILE A 38 -12.59 0.53 2.86
N THR A 39 -12.87 1.20 1.74
CA THR A 39 -11.85 1.73 0.85
C THR A 39 -12.25 3.02 0.15
N ALA A 40 -11.34 3.65 -0.57
CA ALA A 40 -11.65 4.76 -1.47
C ALA A 40 -12.17 4.25 -2.84
N PRO A 41 -12.86 5.09 -3.62
CA PRO A 41 -12.93 4.92 -5.06
C PRO A 41 -11.53 4.91 -5.68
N PRO A 42 -11.30 4.13 -6.76
CA PRO A 42 -10.00 4.06 -7.42
C PRO A 42 -9.63 5.43 -7.97
N TYR A 43 -8.42 5.89 -7.63
CA TYR A 43 -7.90 7.19 -8.06
C TYR A 43 -6.44 7.11 -8.54
N TYR A 44 -5.71 6.08 -8.12
CA TYR A 44 -4.31 5.86 -8.45
C TYR A 44 -4.18 4.96 -9.70
N PRO A 45 -3.16 5.15 -10.57
CA PRO A 45 -2.05 6.11 -10.51
C PRO A 45 -2.35 7.52 -11.03
N GLN A 46 -3.52 7.75 -11.64
CA GLN A 46 -3.81 8.99 -12.36
C GLN A 46 -4.07 10.20 -11.44
N TRP A 47 -4.14 10.01 -10.12
CA TRP A 47 -4.58 11.03 -9.16
C TRP A 47 -5.92 11.66 -9.55
N LYS A 48 -6.81 10.82 -10.09
CA LYS A 48 -8.14 11.19 -10.58
C LYS A 48 -9.07 10.01 -10.38
N VAL A 49 -10.21 10.26 -9.74
CA VAL A 49 -11.23 9.22 -9.56
C VAL A 49 -11.74 8.73 -10.92
N GLY A 50 -11.79 7.41 -11.10
CA GLY A 50 -12.26 6.78 -12.33
C GLY A 50 -13.72 7.13 -12.65
N GLU A 51 -14.09 7.15 -13.93
CA GLU A 51 -15.39 7.67 -14.42
C GLU A 51 -16.62 6.94 -13.84
N ARG A 52 -16.47 5.66 -13.47
CA ARG A 52 -17.54 4.86 -12.85
C ARG A 52 -17.72 5.12 -11.35
N TYR A 53 -16.93 6.02 -10.78
CA TYR A 53 -16.85 6.29 -9.34
C TYR A 53 -17.01 7.78 -9.04
N SER A 54 -17.29 8.09 -7.78
CA SER A 54 -17.46 9.47 -7.30
C SER A 54 -16.52 9.76 -6.15
N ALA A 55 -15.89 10.93 -6.16
CA ALA A 55 -15.05 11.41 -5.06
C ALA A 55 -15.87 11.90 -3.85
N TRP A 56 -17.19 12.12 -4.00
CA TRP A 56 -18.05 12.76 -3.00
C TRP A 56 -19.24 11.91 -2.53
N ARG A 57 -19.53 10.77 -3.19
CA ARG A 57 -20.62 9.87 -2.79
C ARG A 57 -20.09 8.57 -2.21
N TYR A 58 -20.77 8.07 -1.17
CA TYR A 58 -20.58 6.70 -0.71
C TYR A 58 -21.15 5.73 -1.74
N ARG A 59 -20.49 4.59 -1.91
CA ARG A 59 -20.99 3.48 -2.74
C ARG A 59 -20.79 2.17 -2.00
N ARG A 60 -21.78 1.29 -2.10
CA ARG A 60 -21.68 -0.10 -1.65
C ARG A 60 -21.66 -1.01 -2.88
N GLU A 61 -20.75 -1.96 -2.90
CA GLU A 61 -20.60 -2.97 -3.94
C GLU A 61 -20.69 -4.35 -3.29
N GLU A 62 -21.41 -5.27 -3.94
CA GLU A 62 -21.51 -6.68 -3.53
C GLU A 62 -20.82 -7.54 -4.57
N GLY A 63 -20.14 -8.59 -4.12
CA GLY A 63 -19.37 -9.53 -4.91
C GLY A 63 -18.77 -10.60 -4.00
N GLU A 64 -17.54 -11.03 -4.25
CA GLU A 64 -16.80 -11.94 -3.35
C GLU A 64 -16.59 -11.34 -1.94
N ALA A 65 -16.59 -10.01 -1.84
CA ALA A 65 -16.59 -9.26 -0.59
C ALA A 65 -17.57 -8.09 -0.69
N THR A 66 -18.17 -7.69 0.43
CA THR A 66 -18.94 -6.44 0.48
C THR A 66 -17.98 -5.26 0.63
N VAL A 67 -18.02 -4.32 -0.30
CA VAL A 67 -17.10 -3.17 -0.37
C VAL A 67 -17.85 -1.86 -0.15
N TRP A 68 -17.40 -1.06 0.81
CA TRP A 68 -17.81 0.33 0.99
C TRP A 68 -16.74 1.25 0.44
N ARG A 69 -17.10 2.05 -0.57
CA ARG A 69 -16.27 3.11 -1.11
C ARG A 69 -16.65 4.44 -0.49
N CYS A 70 -15.69 5.06 0.19
CA CYS A 70 -15.86 6.30 0.93
C CYS A 70 -15.34 7.50 0.12
N PRO A 71 -16.05 8.64 0.15
CA PRO A 71 -15.57 9.89 -0.43
C PRO A 71 -14.17 10.28 0.03
N LEU A 72 -13.40 10.95 -0.83
CA LEU A 72 -12.11 11.51 -0.44
C LEU A 72 -11.72 12.70 -1.31
N TYR A 73 -10.87 13.55 -0.77
CA TYR A 73 -10.20 14.61 -1.51
C TYR A 73 -9.05 14.02 -2.34
N VAL A 74 -9.09 14.14 -3.67
CA VAL A 74 -7.98 13.73 -4.56
C VAL A 74 -7.35 14.98 -5.19
N PRO A 75 -6.08 15.30 -4.89
CA PRO A 75 -5.42 16.47 -5.45
C PRO A 75 -4.97 16.22 -6.90
N LYS A 76 -5.23 17.17 -7.80
CA LYS A 76 -4.72 17.14 -9.19
C LYS A 76 -3.19 17.12 -9.27
N GLN A 77 -2.53 17.81 -8.35
CA GLN A 77 -1.08 17.87 -8.22
C GLN A 77 -0.71 17.60 -6.75
N PRO A 78 -0.15 16.42 -6.45
CA PRO A 78 0.15 16.04 -5.08
C PRO A 78 1.31 16.85 -4.52
N SER A 79 1.08 17.51 -3.37
CA SER A 79 2.11 18.08 -2.50
C SER A 79 2.00 17.43 -1.12
N THR A 80 3.02 17.57 -0.26
CA THR A 80 3.00 17.00 1.10
C THR A 80 1.72 17.35 1.86
N LEU A 81 1.34 18.63 1.91
CA LEU A 81 0.12 19.05 2.62
C LEU A 81 -1.15 18.49 1.97
N LYS A 82 -1.24 18.51 0.63
CA LYS A 82 -2.42 17.97 -0.08
C LYS A 82 -2.55 16.46 0.10
N ARG A 83 -1.45 15.73 0.22
CA ARG A 83 -1.45 14.29 0.55
C ARG A 83 -1.90 14.02 1.98
N LEU A 84 -1.51 14.85 2.94
CA LEU A 84 -2.05 14.76 4.31
C LEU A 84 -3.55 15.03 4.33
N LEU A 85 -4.03 16.05 3.60
CA LEU A 85 -5.47 16.31 3.45
C LEU A 85 -6.19 15.16 2.74
N HIS A 86 -5.58 14.55 1.73
CA HIS A 86 -6.10 13.37 1.06
C HIS A 86 -6.31 12.20 2.04
N LEU A 87 -5.27 11.82 2.78
CA LEU A 87 -5.35 10.76 3.79
C LEU A 87 -6.34 11.10 4.93
N GLY A 88 -6.33 12.35 5.40
CA GLY A 88 -7.24 12.83 6.45
C GLY A 88 -8.70 12.86 6.02
N SER A 89 -8.98 13.27 4.78
CA SER A 89 -10.34 13.28 4.23
C SER A 89 -10.93 11.87 4.13
N PHE A 90 -10.12 10.89 3.74
CA PHE A 90 -10.51 9.49 3.72
C PHE A 90 -10.73 8.95 5.13
N ALA A 91 -9.82 9.25 6.07
CA ALA A 91 -9.98 8.84 7.47
C ALA A 91 -11.29 9.36 8.09
N LEU A 92 -11.67 10.61 7.78
CA LEU A 92 -12.92 11.20 8.24
C LEU A 92 -14.16 10.54 7.61
N SER A 93 -14.19 10.40 6.28
CA SER A 93 -15.35 9.84 5.58
C SER A 93 -15.56 8.36 5.90
N SER A 94 -14.47 7.58 5.99
CA SER A 94 -14.52 6.15 6.26
C SER A 94 -14.81 5.81 7.72
N PHE A 95 -14.70 6.78 8.64
CA PHE A 95 -15.00 6.57 10.06
C PHE A 95 -16.43 6.09 10.33
N PHE A 96 -17.44 6.63 9.62
CA PHE A 96 -18.83 6.24 9.86
C PHE A 96 -19.14 4.82 9.37
N PRO A 97 -18.80 4.42 8.12
CA PRO A 97 -18.91 3.03 7.68
C PRO A 97 -18.12 2.05 8.56
N LEU A 98 -16.97 2.48 9.08
CA LEU A 98 -16.15 1.69 10.01
C LEU A 98 -16.90 1.42 11.31
N MET A 99 -17.41 2.46 11.97
CA MET A 99 -18.17 2.29 13.21
C MET A 99 -19.47 1.51 13.01
N ALA A 100 -20.10 1.57 11.84
CA ALA A 100 -21.27 0.77 11.51
C ALA A 100 -20.97 -0.75 11.53
N GLN A 101 -19.72 -1.17 11.31
CA GLN A 101 -19.32 -2.59 11.39
C GLN A 101 -19.32 -3.15 12.82
N ARG A 102 -19.51 -2.32 13.85
CA ARG A 102 -19.61 -2.80 15.25
C ARG A 102 -20.69 -3.87 15.42
N ARG A 103 -21.83 -3.72 14.73
CA ARG A 103 -22.93 -4.71 14.77
C ARG A 103 -22.59 -6.00 14.04
N TRP A 104 -21.80 -5.89 12.98
CA TRP A 104 -21.34 -7.07 12.25
C TRP A 104 -20.32 -7.90 13.04
N LYS A 105 -19.57 -7.21 13.93
CA LYS A 105 -18.67 -7.78 14.93
C LYS A 105 -17.53 -8.58 14.27
N PRO A 106 -16.57 -7.88 13.62
CA PRO A 106 -15.46 -8.54 12.95
C PRO A 106 -14.61 -9.34 13.94
N ASP A 107 -14.07 -10.48 13.52
CA ASP A 107 -13.08 -11.23 14.30
C ASP A 107 -11.69 -10.60 14.14
N ARG A 108 -11.40 -10.07 12.95
CA ARG A 108 -10.13 -9.46 12.57
C ARG A 108 -10.34 -8.18 11.78
N ILE A 109 -9.45 -7.20 12.01
CA ILE A 109 -9.38 -5.98 11.23
C ILE A 109 -7.97 -5.81 10.69
N ILE A 110 -7.84 -5.75 9.36
CA ILE A 110 -6.57 -5.57 8.65
C ILE A 110 -6.53 -4.14 8.11
N GLY A 111 -5.70 -3.30 8.72
CA GLY A 111 -5.44 -1.93 8.26
C GLY A 111 -4.29 -1.89 7.26
N VAL A 112 -4.54 -1.49 6.01
CA VAL A 112 -3.52 -1.42 4.95
C VAL A 112 -2.93 -0.02 4.87
N VAL A 113 -1.63 0.09 5.15
CA VAL A 113 -0.88 1.36 5.18
C VAL A 113 -0.51 1.74 3.73
N PRO A 114 -0.74 2.99 3.27
CA PRO A 114 -0.40 4.29 3.90
C PRO A 114 -1.46 4.93 4.82
N THR A 115 -2.58 4.26 5.10
CA THR A 115 -3.68 4.80 5.91
C THR A 115 -3.44 4.89 7.42
N LEU A 116 -2.25 5.29 7.88
CA LEU A 116 -1.97 5.38 9.32
C LEU A 116 -2.96 6.30 10.08
N PHE A 117 -3.48 7.35 9.42
CA PHE A 117 -4.53 8.23 9.95
C PHE A 117 -5.83 7.49 10.35
N CYS A 118 -6.06 6.31 9.77
CA CYS A 118 -7.23 5.48 10.02
C CYS A 118 -7.08 4.57 11.25
N THR A 119 -5.84 4.40 11.75
CA THR A 119 -5.52 3.51 12.89
C THR A 119 -6.33 3.80 14.16
N PRO A 120 -6.53 5.06 14.60
CA PRO A 120 -7.32 5.32 15.81
C PRO A 120 -8.76 4.81 15.70
N GLY A 121 -9.41 5.02 14.55
CA GLY A 121 -10.76 4.51 14.28
C GLY A 121 -10.79 2.98 14.24
N MET A 122 -9.80 2.37 13.58
CA MET A 122 -9.65 0.92 13.52
C MET A 122 -9.55 0.29 14.93
N ARG A 123 -8.72 0.89 15.80
CA ARG A 123 -8.55 0.44 17.18
C ARG A 123 -9.83 0.61 18.00
N LEU A 124 -10.52 1.73 17.84
CA LEU A 124 -11.79 1.95 18.52
C LEU A 124 -12.80 0.85 18.16
N LEU A 125 -12.93 0.52 16.87
CA LEU A 125 -13.78 -0.59 16.44
C LEU A 125 -13.34 -1.92 17.04
N ALA A 126 -12.03 -2.21 17.02
CA ALA A 126 -11.47 -3.43 17.59
C ALA A 126 -11.85 -3.60 19.07
N THR A 127 -11.63 -2.56 19.88
CA THR A 127 -12.01 -2.56 21.30
C THR A 127 -13.52 -2.75 21.49
N LEU A 128 -14.35 -2.10 20.67
CA LEU A 128 -15.81 -2.19 20.77
C LEU A 128 -16.40 -3.52 20.28
N SER A 129 -15.66 -4.28 19.47
CA SER A 129 -16.11 -5.55 18.88
C SER A 129 -15.41 -6.79 19.44
N GLY A 130 -14.27 -6.61 20.11
CA GLY A 130 -13.38 -7.70 20.54
C GLY A 130 -12.48 -8.24 19.42
N ALA A 131 -12.37 -7.52 18.30
CA ALA A 131 -11.56 -7.94 17.16
C ALA A 131 -10.05 -7.81 17.45
N ARG A 132 -9.23 -8.64 16.80
CA ARG A 132 -7.78 -8.42 16.74
C ARG A 132 -7.38 -7.62 15.51
N THR A 133 -6.34 -6.82 15.64
CA THR A 133 -5.88 -5.84 14.65
C THR A 133 -4.53 -6.21 14.04
N VAL A 134 -4.44 -6.07 12.72
CA VAL A 134 -3.16 -6.19 11.99
C VAL A 134 -2.97 -4.93 11.16
N LEU A 135 -1.87 -4.22 11.34
CA LEU A 135 -1.45 -3.19 10.38
C LEU A 135 -0.52 -3.82 9.35
N HIS A 136 -0.98 -3.90 8.10
CA HIS A 136 -0.20 -4.39 6.98
C HIS A 136 0.49 -3.23 6.25
N ILE A 137 1.81 -3.14 6.42
CA ILE A 137 2.64 -2.09 5.86
C ILE A 137 3.08 -2.44 4.45
N GLN A 138 2.48 -1.76 3.48
CA GLN A 138 2.86 -1.81 2.07
C GLN A 138 3.79 -0.65 1.67
N ASP A 139 3.65 0.52 2.30
CA ASP A 139 4.53 1.68 2.08
C ASP A 139 4.64 2.54 3.37
N TYR A 140 5.82 3.11 3.61
CA TYR A 140 6.04 4.13 4.65
C TYR A 140 5.89 5.55 4.05
N GLU A 141 4.75 5.80 3.39
CA GLU A 141 4.54 7.04 2.65
C GLU A 141 4.65 8.29 3.53
N VAL A 142 4.18 8.22 4.79
CA VAL A 142 4.26 9.31 5.77
C VAL A 142 5.71 9.69 6.09
N ASP A 143 6.62 8.71 6.20
CA ASP A 143 8.05 8.98 6.41
C ASP A 143 8.67 9.71 5.22
N ALA A 144 8.30 9.28 4.00
CA ALA A 144 8.78 9.88 2.78
C ALA A 144 8.24 11.31 2.60
N MET A 145 6.98 11.56 2.94
CA MET A 145 6.33 12.87 2.82
C MET A 145 6.90 13.91 3.79
N LEU A 146 7.20 13.48 5.01
CA LEU A 146 7.64 14.37 6.08
C LEU A 146 9.17 14.51 6.15
N GLY A 147 9.90 13.78 5.31
CA GLY A 147 11.36 13.81 5.29
C GLY A 147 11.94 13.55 6.68
N LEU A 148 11.34 12.62 7.44
CA LEU A 148 11.66 12.40 8.86
C LEU A 148 13.11 11.93 9.10
N GLY A 149 13.88 11.66 8.04
CA GLY A 149 15.34 11.48 8.08
C GLY A 149 16.18 12.77 7.97
N MET A 150 15.58 13.93 7.69
CA MET A 150 16.25 15.21 7.43
C MET A 150 15.55 16.41 8.12
N ALA A 151 15.03 16.23 9.34
CA ALA A 151 14.31 17.30 10.03
C ALA A 151 15.27 18.34 10.64
N GLY A 152 15.40 19.50 9.97
CA GLY A 152 16.11 20.68 10.48
C GLY A 152 15.43 21.34 11.70
N LYS A 153 16.23 22.03 12.53
CA LYS A 153 15.81 22.71 13.76
C LYS A 153 14.93 23.94 13.46
N GLY A 154 13.61 23.85 13.70
CA GLY A 154 12.65 24.97 13.57
C GLY A 154 11.18 24.55 13.87
N LYS A 155 10.18 25.41 13.63
CA LYS A 155 8.73 25.10 13.77
C LYS A 155 8.28 23.87 12.95
N ARG A 156 9.01 23.54 11.87
CA ARG A 156 8.86 22.29 11.10
C ARG A 156 9.23 21.04 11.92
N GLY A 157 10.15 21.16 12.87
CA GLY A 157 10.62 20.06 13.72
C GLY A 157 9.65 19.65 14.83
N SER A 158 8.72 20.50 15.28
CA SER A 158 7.67 20.08 16.24
C SER A 158 6.58 19.26 15.55
N VAL A 159 6.17 19.66 14.34
CA VAL A 159 5.22 18.89 13.51
C VAL A 159 5.80 17.53 13.13
N ALA A 160 7.07 17.49 12.73
CA ALA A 160 7.79 16.25 12.45
C ALA A 160 7.78 15.32 13.68
N ARG A 161 8.11 15.83 14.87
CA ARG A 161 8.08 15.05 16.12
C ARG A 161 6.68 14.52 16.45
N LEU A 162 5.64 15.33 16.28
CA LEU A 162 4.27 14.90 16.52
C LEU A 162 3.85 13.80 15.53
N ALA A 163 4.20 13.94 14.26
CA ALA A 163 3.91 12.91 13.26
C ALA A 163 4.66 11.61 13.52
N THR A 164 5.95 11.68 13.89
CA THR A 164 6.72 10.50 14.31
C THR A 164 6.11 9.86 15.56
N ALA A 165 5.69 10.65 16.54
CA ALA A 165 5.04 10.15 17.74
C ALA A 165 3.70 9.47 17.42
N PHE A 166 2.89 10.07 16.54
CA PHE A 166 1.64 9.50 16.05
C PHE A 166 1.86 8.17 15.35
N GLU A 167 2.81 8.10 14.42
CA GLU A 167 3.13 6.87 13.70
C GLU A 167 3.63 5.77 14.63
N ARG A 168 4.58 6.08 15.53
CA ARG A 168 5.07 5.13 16.53
C ARG A 168 3.92 4.62 17.40
N SER A 169 3.04 5.53 17.83
CA SER A 169 1.86 5.18 18.60
C SER A 169 0.92 4.26 17.80
N ALA A 170 0.64 4.59 16.53
CA ALA A 170 -0.20 3.77 15.66
C ALA A 170 0.35 2.34 15.51
N LEU A 171 1.65 2.20 15.27
CA LEU A 171 2.30 0.90 15.09
C LEU A 171 2.41 0.07 16.38
N ARG A 172 2.63 0.71 17.53
CA ARG A 172 2.79 0.01 18.82
C ARG A 172 1.48 -0.49 19.41
N ASN A 173 0.39 0.18 19.05
CA ASN A 173 -0.90 -0.02 19.69
C ASN A 173 -1.84 -0.97 18.94
N VAL A 174 -1.30 -1.82 18.06
CA VAL A 174 -2.03 -2.91 17.40
C VAL A 174 -1.50 -4.26 17.88
N ASP A 175 -2.26 -5.32 17.60
CA ASP A 175 -1.89 -6.69 18.01
C ASP A 175 -0.69 -7.16 17.20
N ASN A 176 -0.74 -6.97 15.87
CA ASN A 176 0.34 -7.32 14.97
C ASN A 176 0.61 -6.23 13.91
N VAL A 177 1.85 -6.22 13.44
CA VAL A 177 2.29 -5.39 12.30
C VAL A 177 2.89 -6.34 11.27
N SER A 178 2.38 -6.36 10.05
CA SER A 178 2.98 -7.14 8.96
C SER A 178 3.66 -6.22 7.94
N THR A 179 4.70 -6.70 7.28
CA THR A 179 5.43 -5.91 6.27
C THR A 179 5.85 -6.76 5.08
N ILE A 180 6.02 -6.13 3.92
CA ILE A 180 6.35 -6.81 2.66
C ILE A 180 7.84 -7.07 2.44
N SER A 181 8.73 -6.55 3.30
CA SER A 181 10.18 -6.74 3.15
C SER A 181 10.90 -6.78 4.49
N ARG A 182 12.05 -7.48 4.56
CA ARG A 182 12.88 -7.55 5.77
C ARG A 182 13.39 -6.17 6.20
N SER A 183 13.69 -5.28 5.25
CA SER A 183 14.09 -3.90 5.54
C SER A 183 12.96 -3.12 6.22
N MET A 184 11.72 -3.30 5.76
CA MET A 184 10.55 -2.70 6.40
C MET A 184 10.28 -3.27 7.80
N MET A 185 10.56 -4.57 8.04
CA MET A 185 10.51 -5.13 9.39
C MET A 185 11.50 -4.41 10.33
N ASN A 186 12.73 -4.16 9.88
CA ASN A 186 13.73 -3.44 10.66
C ASN A 186 13.24 -2.02 10.98
N LYS A 187 12.65 -1.33 10.01
CA LYS A 187 12.05 0.00 10.22
C LYS A 187 10.90 -0.01 11.23
N ALA A 188 10.06 -1.06 11.24
CA ALA A 188 9.03 -1.23 12.25
C ALA A 188 9.64 -1.43 13.66
N ARG A 189 10.74 -2.18 13.77
CA ARG A 189 11.51 -2.35 15.04
C ARG A 189 12.09 -1.04 15.52
N GLU A 190 12.70 -0.25 14.63
CA GLU A 190 13.24 1.09 14.94
C GLU A 190 12.15 2.07 15.43
N LYS A 191 10.90 1.86 15.00
CA LYS A 191 9.73 2.61 15.47
C LYS A 191 9.16 2.06 16.79
N GLY A 192 9.75 1.02 17.36
CA GLY A 192 9.44 0.49 18.69
C GLY A 192 8.39 -0.62 18.71
N VAL A 193 8.11 -1.26 17.58
CA VAL A 193 7.26 -2.47 17.53
C VAL A 193 8.06 -3.66 18.04
N ALA A 194 7.49 -4.41 18.98
CA ALA A 194 8.12 -5.59 19.56
C ALA A 194 8.27 -6.70 18.50
N ALA A 195 9.38 -7.45 18.52
CA ALA A 195 9.75 -8.36 17.44
C ALA A 195 8.72 -9.48 17.22
N GLU A 196 8.11 -9.97 18.30
CA GLU A 196 7.06 -10.99 18.33
C GLU A 196 5.74 -10.52 17.71
N LYS A 197 5.53 -9.21 17.60
CA LYS A 197 4.35 -8.63 16.92
C LYS A 197 4.56 -8.46 15.42
N ILE A 198 5.80 -8.55 14.93
CA ILE A 198 6.15 -8.26 13.54
C ILE A 198 6.06 -9.53 12.70
N LEU A 199 5.23 -9.49 11.67
CA LEU A 199 5.01 -10.58 10.73
C LEU A 199 5.64 -10.26 9.37
N PHE A 200 6.34 -11.23 8.80
CA PHE A 200 6.80 -11.12 7.43
C PHE A 200 5.68 -11.60 6.49
N PHE A 201 5.11 -10.67 5.71
CA PHE A 201 4.03 -10.96 4.77
C PHE A 201 4.35 -10.30 3.43
N PRO A 202 5.19 -10.94 2.58
CA PRO A 202 5.61 -10.40 1.30
C PRO A 202 4.46 -10.39 0.28
N ASN A 203 4.54 -9.46 -0.68
CA ASN A 203 3.72 -9.53 -1.87
C ASN A 203 4.09 -10.75 -2.72
N TRP A 204 3.11 -11.29 -3.43
CA TRP A 204 3.27 -12.44 -4.33
C TRP A 204 3.41 -11.99 -5.79
N SER A 205 3.79 -12.93 -6.64
CA SER A 205 3.82 -12.75 -8.09
C SER A 205 3.09 -13.90 -8.77
N GLU A 206 2.54 -13.64 -9.95
CA GLU A 206 1.90 -14.65 -10.79
C GLU A 206 2.97 -15.46 -11.51
N VAL A 207 3.48 -16.50 -10.86
CA VAL A 207 4.59 -17.31 -11.41
C VAL A 207 4.15 -18.17 -12.59
N ALA A 208 2.90 -18.64 -12.63
CA ALA A 208 2.38 -19.53 -13.67
C ALA A 208 2.51 -18.94 -15.08
N ARG A 209 2.34 -17.62 -15.20
CA ARG A 209 2.48 -16.90 -16.48
C ARG A 209 3.90 -16.96 -17.07
N PHE A 210 4.92 -17.27 -16.28
CA PHE A 210 6.33 -17.24 -16.68
C PHE A 210 6.99 -18.62 -16.71
N GLN A 211 6.21 -19.71 -16.62
CA GLN A 211 6.76 -21.07 -16.60
C GLN A 211 7.12 -21.59 -17.99
N ASP A 212 6.29 -21.29 -19.00
CA ASP A 212 6.41 -21.86 -20.35
C ASP A 212 6.92 -20.82 -21.37
N VAL A 213 8.07 -20.20 -21.07
CA VAL A 213 8.68 -19.22 -22.00
C VAL A 213 9.31 -19.97 -23.19
N ASN A 214 8.77 -19.75 -24.38
CA ASN A 214 9.22 -20.35 -25.63
C ASN A 214 10.39 -19.57 -26.27
N ASP A 215 11.45 -20.27 -26.68
CA ASP A 215 12.61 -19.68 -27.35
C ASP A 215 12.26 -18.97 -28.67
N ALA A 216 11.23 -19.45 -29.38
CA ALA A 216 10.75 -18.80 -30.59
C ALA A 216 10.15 -17.41 -30.28
N ASP A 217 9.39 -17.29 -29.19
CA ASP A 217 8.80 -16.02 -28.76
C ASP A 217 9.88 -15.05 -28.26
N VAL A 218 10.90 -15.55 -27.57
CA VAL A 218 12.07 -14.76 -27.17
C VAL A 218 12.79 -14.21 -28.40
N THR A 219 13.05 -15.06 -29.40
CA THR A 219 13.72 -14.65 -30.65
C THR A 219 12.89 -13.62 -31.41
N ALA A 220 11.59 -13.86 -31.55
CA ALA A 220 10.67 -12.91 -32.20
C ALA A 220 10.64 -11.56 -31.47
N LEU A 221 10.58 -11.55 -30.14
CA LEU A 221 10.60 -10.32 -29.35
C LEU A 221 11.92 -9.56 -29.49
N ARG A 222 13.06 -10.25 -29.53
CA ARG A 222 14.36 -9.63 -29.78
C ARG A 222 14.41 -8.95 -31.14
N GLN A 223 13.94 -9.62 -32.19
CA GLN A 223 13.87 -9.07 -33.54
C GLN A 223 12.93 -7.85 -33.59
N GLN A 224 11.75 -7.96 -32.98
CA GLN A 224 10.77 -6.86 -32.92
C GLN A 224 11.34 -5.61 -32.23
N LEU A 225 12.11 -5.79 -31.16
CA LEU A 225 12.73 -4.69 -30.41
C LEU A 225 14.08 -4.24 -30.98
N GLY A 226 14.56 -4.85 -32.07
CA GLY A 226 15.86 -4.54 -32.67
C GLY A 226 17.05 -4.84 -31.74
N LEU A 227 16.92 -5.82 -30.85
CA LEU A 227 17.95 -6.17 -29.89
C LEU A 227 19.05 -7.01 -30.55
N PRO A 228 20.34 -6.67 -30.36
CA PRO A 228 21.44 -7.35 -31.04
C PRO A 228 21.57 -8.81 -30.62
N GLU A 229 21.83 -9.71 -31.57
CA GLU A 229 22.10 -11.12 -31.28
C GLU A 229 23.41 -11.31 -30.51
N GLY A 230 23.49 -12.38 -29.70
CA GLY A 230 24.68 -12.72 -28.92
C GLY A 230 25.05 -11.72 -27.81
N LYS A 231 24.26 -10.66 -27.59
CA LYS A 231 24.48 -9.69 -26.51
C LYS A 231 23.61 -9.98 -25.31
N LYS A 232 24.21 -9.84 -24.12
CA LYS A 232 23.51 -9.84 -22.84
C LYS A 232 22.61 -8.60 -22.77
N ILE A 233 21.34 -8.81 -22.42
CA ILE A 233 20.37 -7.73 -22.26
C ILE A 233 20.19 -7.46 -20.77
N VAL A 234 20.44 -6.21 -20.37
CA VAL A 234 20.11 -5.71 -19.02
C VAL A 234 18.86 -4.86 -19.16
N LEU A 235 17.75 -5.35 -18.62
CA LEU A 235 16.45 -4.68 -18.70
C LEU A 235 16.10 -4.04 -17.36
N TYR A 236 15.72 -2.78 -17.40
CA TYR A 236 14.98 -2.14 -16.32
C TYR A 236 13.51 -2.03 -16.70
N SER A 237 12.62 -2.52 -15.85
CA SER A 237 11.17 -2.38 -16.00
C SER A 237 10.58 -1.82 -14.72
N GLY A 238 10.14 -0.56 -14.77
CA GLY A 238 9.65 0.17 -13.61
C GLY A 238 9.48 1.66 -13.89
N ASN A 239 9.02 2.39 -12.87
CA ASN A 239 8.87 3.84 -12.97
C ASN A 239 10.23 4.53 -13.04
N ILE A 240 10.44 5.40 -14.02
CA ILE A 240 11.63 6.24 -14.10
C ILE A 240 11.44 7.47 -13.21
N GLY A 241 12.17 7.54 -12.10
CA GLY A 241 12.15 8.68 -11.20
C GLY A 241 13.33 8.65 -10.24
N GLU A 242 13.62 9.79 -9.62
CA GLU A 242 14.78 10.01 -8.74
C GLU A 242 14.95 8.92 -7.66
N LYS A 243 13.83 8.42 -7.13
CA LYS A 243 13.85 7.36 -6.10
C LYS A 243 14.47 6.03 -6.56
N GLN A 244 14.46 5.74 -7.86
CA GLN A 244 14.88 4.43 -8.37
C GLN A 244 16.37 4.37 -8.69
N GLY A 245 17.05 5.51 -8.69
CA GLY A 245 18.50 5.59 -8.77
C GLY A 245 19.09 5.01 -10.06
N LEU A 246 18.39 5.19 -11.19
CA LEU A 246 18.77 4.60 -12.48
C LEU A 246 20.11 5.09 -13.00
N GLU A 247 20.56 6.27 -12.56
CA GLU A 247 21.89 6.79 -12.83
C GLU A 247 22.98 5.80 -12.43
N LYS A 248 22.78 5.03 -11.35
CA LYS A 248 23.74 4.00 -10.91
C LYS A 248 23.91 2.87 -11.91
N VAL A 249 22.85 2.55 -12.68
CA VAL A 249 22.92 1.53 -13.73
C VAL A 249 23.78 2.06 -14.89
N ILE A 250 23.67 3.34 -15.21
CA ILE A 250 24.48 4.00 -16.24
C ILE A 250 25.95 4.08 -15.78
N ASP A 251 26.19 4.50 -14.53
CA ASP A 251 27.53 4.54 -13.94
C ASP A 251 28.19 3.15 -13.93
N ALA A 252 27.42 2.11 -13.62
CA ALA A 252 27.89 0.73 -13.66
C ALA A 252 28.23 0.30 -15.10
N ALA A 253 27.38 0.63 -16.08
CA ALA A 253 27.62 0.33 -17.49
C ALA A 253 28.90 1.04 -18.01
N GLU A 254 29.14 2.28 -17.58
CA GLU A 254 30.36 3.00 -17.93
C GLU A 254 31.61 2.34 -17.34
N ARG A 255 31.57 1.96 -16.06
CA ARG A 255 32.71 1.30 -15.38
C ARG A 255 33.01 -0.10 -15.89
N LEU A 256 32.01 -0.77 -16.47
CA LEU A 256 32.12 -2.12 -17.01
C LEU A 256 32.30 -2.15 -18.53
N ARG A 257 32.62 -1.01 -19.16
CA ARG A 257 32.77 -0.90 -20.63
C ARG A 257 33.74 -1.93 -21.22
N ASP A 258 34.82 -2.23 -20.49
CA ASP A 258 35.85 -3.19 -20.92
C ASP A 258 35.55 -4.64 -20.49
N ARG A 259 34.46 -4.86 -19.74
CA ARG A 259 33.97 -6.17 -19.28
C ARG A 259 32.43 -6.26 -19.43
N PRO A 260 31.91 -6.14 -20.67
CA PRO A 260 30.48 -6.00 -20.95
C PRO A 260 29.66 -7.28 -20.64
#